data_AF-A0A6B0UTB7-F1
#
_entry.id   AF-A0A6B0UTB7-F1
#
_cell.length_a   1.000
_cell.length_b   1.000
_cell.length_c   1.000
_cell.angle_alpha   90.00
_cell.angle_beta   90.00
_cell.angle_gamma   90.00
#
_symmetry.space_group_name_H-M   'P 1'
#
loop_
_entity.id
_entity.type
_entity.pdbx_description
1 polymer ?
#
loop_
_entity_poly.entity_id
_entity_poly.type
_entity_poly.pdbx_seq_one_letter_code
_entity_poly.pdbx_strand_id
1 'polypeptide(L)'
;GLREEKYFFTCTNFAAKVAGTPAAGEPAHVYPARCPKGRVLIKGREVQISQLVYEDSTRDTIGFRLTFLGQSQNCGAGIDMTLVLVHPTDASLNKCRPLKSAEIFNSQSQVEGFEFFADSLCKEGFVAGDMLLVCLEVVE
;
A
#
# COMPACT_ATOMS: atom_id res chain seq x y z
N GLY A 1 -23.87 9.65 -11.40
CA GLY A 1 -23.25 8.36 -11.73
C GLY A 1 -22.01 8.25 -10.88
N LEU A 2 -21.73 7.05 -10.36
CA LEU A 2 -20.56 6.88 -9.49
C LEU A 2 -19.28 7.14 -10.31
N ARG A 3 -18.34 7.91 -9.76
CA ARG A 3 -17.04 8.20 -10.39
C ARG A 3 -16.00 7.28 -9.74
N GLU A 4 -15.32 6.47 -10.54
CA GLU A 4 -14.23 5.60 -10.10
C GLU A 4 -12.88 6.19 -10.55
N GLU A 5 -11.94 6.30 -9.63
CA GLU A 5 -10.57 6.71 -9.88
C GLU A 5 -9.58 5.68 -9.35
N LYS A 6 -8.51 5.41 -10.11
CA LYS A 6 -7.47 4.44 -9.74
C LYS A 6 -6.11 5.11 -9.66
N TYR A 7 -5.42 4.89 -8.55
CA TYR A 7 -4.10 5.44 -8.29
C TYR A 7 -3.08 4.32 -8.11
N PHE A 8 -2.20 4.14 -9.10
CA PHE A 8 -1.22 3.06 -9.11
C PHE A 8 0.11 3.47 -8.50
N PHE A 9 0.71 2.55 -7.75
CA PHE A 9 1.97 2.68 -7.04
C PHE A 9 2.85 1.47 -7.34
N THR A 10 4.03 1.72 -7.89
CA THR A 10 5.00 0.66 -8.19
C THR A 10 6.10 0.65 -7.15
N CYS A 11 6.24 -0.48 -6.46
CA CYS A 11 7.29 -0.72 -5.50
C CYS A 11 8.40 -1.52 -6.17
N THR A 12 9.50 -0.86 -6.53
CA THR A 12 10.64 -1.48 -7.22
C THR A 12 11.70 -2.01 -6.25
N ASN A 13 12.68 -2.74 -6.78
CA ASN A 13 13.84 -3.26 -6.05
C ASN A 13 13.43 -4.21 -4.91
N PHE A 14 12.43 -5.06 -5.15
CA PHE A 14 11.83 -5.93 -4.12
C PHE A 14 12.89 -6.79 -3.42
N ALA A 15 13.71 -7.51 -4.17
CA ALA A 15 14.74 -8.41 -3.67
C ALA A 15 15.78 -7.67 -2.80
N ALA A 16 16.19 -6.47 -3.23
CA ALA A 16 17.14 -5.66 -2.47
C ALA A 16 16.54 -5.18 -1.13
N LYS A 17 15.24 -4.88 -1.10
CA LYS A 17 14.54 -4.46 0.13
C LYS A 17 14.37 -5.63 1.11
N VAL A 18 14.03 -6.81 0.60
CA VAL A 18 13.93 -8.06 1.39
C VAL A 18 15.30 -8.49 1.92
N ALA A 19 16.35 -8.43 1.10
CA ALA A 19 17.71 -8.76 1.57
C ALA A 19 18.24 -7.75 2.62
N GLY A 20 17.69 -6.54 2.65
CA GLY A 20 18.02 -5.49 3.62
C GLY A 20 17.15 -5.47 4.86
N THR A 21 16.31 -6.49 5.11
CA THR A 21 15.47 -6.58 6.30
C THR A 21 16.33 -6.52 7.58
N PRO A 22 16.02 -5.65 8.55
CA PRO A 22 16.73 -5.63 9.83
C PRO A 22 16.49 -6.92 10.62
N ALA A 23 17.56 -7.47 11.18
CA ALA A 23 17.48 -8.59 12.13
C ALA A 23 16.85 -8.11 13.45
N ALA A 24 15.55 -8.38 13.62
CA ALA A 24 14.73 -8.12 14.80
C ALA A 24 14.47 -6.65 15.24
N GLY A 25 13.18 -6.36 15.49
CA GLY A 25 12.77 -5.46 16.58
C GLY A 25 11.97 -4.22 16.19
N GLU A 26 12.24 -3.60 15.04
CA GLU A 26 11.42 -2.47 14.56
C GLU A 26 11.20 -2.59 13.05
N PRO A 27 9.98 -2.34 12.55
CA PRO A 27 9.74 -2.27 11.12
C PRO A 27 10.70 -1.24 10.52
N ALA A 28 11.64 -1.69 9.69
CA ALA A 28 12.34 -0.73 8.85
C ALA A 28 11.28 -0.13 7.93
N HIS A 29 11.03 1.15 8.14
CA HIS A 29 10.49 1.99 7.10
C HIS A 29 11.52 2.02 6.00
N VAL A 30 11.49 1.01 5.13
CA VAL A 30 12.22 1.02 3.89
C VAL A 30 11.44 1.95 2.99
N TYR A 31 11.58 3.26 3.25
CA TYR A 31 11.42 4.24 2.19
C TYR A 31 12.38 3.77 1.11
N PRO A 32 11.89 3.34 -0.06
CA PRO A 32 12.78 3.32 -1.21
C PRO A 32 13.33 4.74 -1.31
N ALA A 33 14.63 4.91 -1.03
CA ALA A 33 15.35 6.17 -1.18
C ALA A 33 15.19 6.76 -2.60
N ARG A 34 14.61 5.96 -3.53
CA ARG A 34 14.26 6.31 -4.90
C ARG A 34 12.94 5.66 -5.41
N CYS A 35 11.85 5.51 -4.64
CA CYS A 35 10.51 5.46 -5.29
C CYS A 35 9.96 6.88 -5.32
N PRO A 36 9.90 7.52 -6.50
CA PRO A 36 9.25 8.80 -6.61
C PRO A 36 7.73 8.58 -6.43
N LYS A 37 7.20 9.15 -5.35
CA LYS A 37 5.79 9.55 -5.19
C LYS A 37 4.78 8.44 -4.92
N GLY A 38 4.98 7.68 -3.83
CA GLY A 38 3.88 7.01 -3.11
C GLY A 38 2.87 7.99 -2.51
N ARG A 39 2.49 9.07 -3.21
CA ARG A 39 1.69 10.18 -2.72
C ARG A 39 0.66 10.57 -3.77
N VAL A 40 -0.58 10.73 -3.36
CA VAL A 40 -1.70 11.17 -4.21
C VAL A 40 -2.53 12.21 -3.47
N LEU A 41 -3.05 13.20 -4.20
CA LEU A 41 -4.00 14.15 -3.64
C LEU A 41 -5.43 13.72 -4.00
N ILE A 42 -6.20 13.28 -3.00
CA ILE A 42 -7.59 12.87 -3.16
C ILE A 42 -8.45 13.91 -2.42
N LYS A 43 -9.24 14.69 -3.18
CA LYS A 43 -10.12 15.76 -2.65
C LYS A 43 -9.43 16.74 -1.69
N GLY A 44 -8.20 17.12 -2.01
CA GLY A 44 -7.41 18.04 -1.19
C GLY A 44 -6.74 17.39 0.01
N ARG A 45 -6.88 16.06 0.19
CA ARG A 45 -6.16 15.28 1.20
C ARG A 45 -5.02 14.51 0.57
N GLU A 46 -3.82 14.64 1.13
CA GLU A 46 -2.67 13.89 0.66
C GLU A 46 -2.68 12.50 1.28
N VAL A 47 -2.65 11.46 0.47
CA VAL A 47 -2.55 10.07 0.90
C VAL A 47 -1.20 9.53 0.47
N GLN A 48 -0.43 9.03 1.44
CA GLN A 48 0.86 8.43 1.19
C GLN A 48 0.81 6.92 1.39
N ILE A 49 1.34 6.13 0.45
CA ILE A 49 1.49 4.69 0.58
C ILE A 49 2.96 4.37 0.79
N SER A 50 3.25 3.67 1.88
CA SER A 50 4.60 3.20 2.24
C SER A 50 4.65 1.68 2.21
N GLN A 51 5.66 1.13 1.55
CA GLN A 51 6.02 -0.28 1.71
C GLN A 51 6.82 -0.43 3.00
N LEU A 52 6.49 -1.45 3.79
CA LEU A 52 7.21 -1.84 5.00
C LEU A 52 7.86 -3.20 4.74
N VAL A 53 9.07 -3.39 5.27
CA VAL A 53 9.77 -4.68 5.22
C VAL A 53 10.32 -4.97 6.61
N TYR A 54 9.98 -6.11 7.17
CA TYR A 54 10.38 -6.49 8.53
C TYR A 54 10.41 -8.00 8.68
N GLU A 55 11.21 -8.49 9.63
CA GLU A 55 11.25 -9.91 9.96
C GLU A 55 10.14 -10.24 10.97
N ASP A 56 9.25 -11.15 10.60
CA ASP A 56 8.28 -11.78 11.50
C ASP A 56 8.62 -13.26 11.66
N SER A 57 8.94 -13.66 12.89
CA SER A 57 9.08 -15.07 13.26
C SER A 57 10.00 -15.87 12.32
N THR A 58 11.18 -15.29 11.97
CA THR A 58 12.21 -15.81 11.04
C THR A 58 11.90 -15.70 9.54
N ARG A 59 10.84 -14.99 9.15
CA ARG A 59 10.45 -14.78 7.75
C ARG A 59 10.36 -13.29 7.43
N ASP A 60 10.78 -12.92 6.23
CA ASP A 60 10.58 -11.57 5.72
C ASP A 60 9.11 -11.32 5.40
N THR A 61 8.57 -10.24 5.97
CA THR A 61 7.20 -9.78 5.78
C THR A 61 7.19 -8.44 5.07
N ILE A 62 6.28 -8.32 4.11
CA ILE A 62 6.02 -7.14 3.31
C ILE A 62 4.70 -6.56 3.76
N GLY A 63 4.78 -5.37 4.35
CA GLY A 63 3.63 -4.57 4.75
C GLY A 63 3.36 -3.42 3.79
N PHE A 64 2.14 -2.89 3.81
CA PHE A 64 1.80 -1.61 3.21
C PHE A 64 1.09 -0.75 4.23
N ARG A 65 1.44 0.54 4.32
CA ARG A 65 0.79 1.49 5.21
C ARG A 65 0.32 2.70 4.41
N LEU A 66 -0.93 3.09 4.64
CA LEU A 66 -1.46 4.37 4.17
C LEU A 66 -1.35 5.41 5.27
N THR A 67 -0.85 6.59 4.92
CA THR A 67 -0.76 7.75 5.81
C THR A 67 -1.57 8.87 5.19
N PHE A 68 -2.61 9.29 5.89
CA PHE A 68 -3.48 10.36 5.43
C PHE A 68 -3.09 11.70 6.06
N LEU A 69 -2.50 12.58 5.25
CA LEU A 69 -1.99 13.88 5.67
C LEU A 69 -2.95 15.04 5.35
N GLY A 70 -2.95 16.05 6.21
CA GLY A 70 -3.80 17.23 6.10
C GLY A 70 -5.21 17.05 6.69
N GLN A 71 -5.92 18.17 6.86
CA GLN A 71 -7.34 18.14 7.23
C GLN A 71 -8.19 17.94 5.97
N SER A 72 -9.13 16.99 6.03
CA SER A 72 -10.19 16.85 5.03
C SER A 72 -10.99 18.16 4.99
N GLN A 73 -10.82 18.97 3.95
CA GLN A 73 -11.71 20.11 3.74
C GLN A 73 -13.03 19.70 3.08
N ASN A 74 -13.07 18.55 2.38
CA ASN A 74 -14.20 18.12 1.56
C ASN A 74 -14.42 16.59 1.47
N CYS A 75 -13.75 15.78 2.28
CA CYS A 75 -13.94 14.32 2.26
C CYS A 75 -15.20 13.97 3.07
N GLY A 76 -16.38 14.11 2.45
CA GLY A 76 -17.66 13.73 3.03
C GLY A 76 -17.87 12.20 3.07
N ALA A 77 -18.93 11.76 3.74
CA ALA A 77 -19.29 10.35 3.97
C ALA A 77 -19.63 9.50 2.71
N GLY A 78 -19.35 10.00 1.50
CA GLY A 78 -19.65 9.36 0.22
C GLY A 78 -18.41 8.97 -0.58
N ILE A 79 -17.26 8.77 0.08
CA ILE A 79 -16.05 8.28 -0.58
C ILE A 79 -15.72 6.90 -0.01
N ASP A 80 -15.74 5.91 -0.89
CA ASP A 80 -15.23 4.57 -0.59
C ASP A 80 -13.83 4.42 -1.18
N MET A 81 -12.91 3.86 -0.39
CA MET A 81 -11.55 3.61 -0.84
C MET A 81 -11.19 2.13 -0.63
N THR A 82 -10.53 1.53 -1.61
CA THR A 82 -10.03 0.16 -1.53
C THR A 82 -8.55 0.13 -1.89
N LEU A 83 -7.73 -0.39 -0.98
CA LEU A 83 -6.35 -0.73 -1.30
C LEU A 83 -6.33 -2.08 -2.01
N VAL A 84 -5.60 -2.17 -3.11
CA VAL A 84 -5.53 -3.37 -3.95
C VAL A 84 -4.07 -3.72 -4.21
N LEU A 85 -3.66 -4.94 -3.86
CA LEU A 85 -2.41 -5.53 -4.36
C LEU A 85 -2.73 -6.20 -5.70
N VAL A 86 -2.15 -5.67 -6.78
CA VAL A 86 -2.48 -6.06 -8.14
C VAL A 86 -1.60 -7.22 -8.58
N HIS A 87 -2.22 -8.30 -9.03
CA HIS A 87 -1.51 -9.38 -9.69
C HIS A 87 -1.25 -8.99 -11.15
N PRO A 88 -0.01 -9.11 -11.65
CA PRO A 88 0.40 -8.50 -12.93
C PRO A 88 -0.26 -9.12 -14.16
N THR A 89 -0.78 -10.34 -14.07
CA THR A 89 -1.31 -11.10 -15.21
C THR A 89 -2.73 -11.65 -15.02
N ASP A 90 -3.27 -11.59 -13.80
CA ASP A 90 -4.56 -12.20 -13.47
C ASP A 90 -5.29 -11.40 -12.39
N ALA A 91 -6.19 -10.51 -12.83
CA ALA A 91 -6.93 -9.64 -11.92
C ALA A 91 -7.83 -10.39 -10.92
N SER A 92 -8.17 -11.66 -11.17
CA SER A 92 -8.96 -12.47 -10.22
C SER A 92 -8.18 -12.81 -8.95
N LEU A 93 -6.86 -12.74 -9.01
CA LEU A 93 -5.97 -13.00 -7.88
C LEU A 93 -5.70 -11.75 -7.02
N ASN A 94 -6.13 -10.57 -7.46
CA ASN A 94 -5.93 -9.32 -6.72
C ASN A 94 -6.35 -9.47 -5.25
N LYS A 95 -5.54 -8.95 -4.33
CA LYS A 95 -5.92 -8.87 -2.93
C LYS A 95 -6.50 -7.48 -2.68
N CYS A 96 -7.74 -7.42 -2.19
CA CYS A 96 -8.44 -6.17 -1.95
C CYS A 96 -8.68 -5.97 -0.45
N ARG A 97 -8.48 -4.74 0.02
CA ARG A 97 -8.80 -4.30 1.38
C ARG A 97 -9.59 -2.99 1.32
N PRO A 98 -10.92 -3.07 1.44
CA PRO A 98 -11.76 -1.88 1.62
C PRO A 98 -11.37 -1.15 2.91
N LEU A 99 -11.27 0.18 2.84
CA LEU A 99 -10.98 1.04 3.98
C LEU A 99 -12.28 1.48 4.64
N LYS A 100 -12.33 1.48 5.97
CA LYS A 100 -13.48 1.98 6.73
C LYS A 100 -13.49 3.50 6.69
N SER A 101 -14.68 4.09 6.73
CA SER A 101 -14.83 5.55 6.82
C SER A 101 -14.03 6.16 7.98
N ALA A 102 -13.95 5.48 9.13
CA ALA A 102 -13.14 5.91 10.27
C ALA A 102 -11.62 5.91 9.99
N GLU A 103 -11.13 5.00 9.14
CA GLU A 103 -9.74 4.95 8.69
C GLU A 103 -9.43 6.07 7.68
N ILE A 104 -10.42 6.41 6.84
CA ILE A 104 -10.28 7.45 5.81
C ILE A 104 -10.37 8.84 6.43
N PHE A 105 -11.35 9.14 7.28
CA PHE A 105 -11.71 10.51 7.67
C PHE A 105 -11.16 10.98 9.03
N ASN A 106 -10.60 10.09 9.84
CA ASN A 106 -9.95 10.52 11.09
C ASN A 106 -8.62 11.23 10.78
N SER A 107 -8.33 12.33 11.48
CA SER A 107 -7.16 13.17 11.20
C SER A 107 -5.88 12.46 11.65
N GLN A 108 -4.87 12.41 10.78
CA GLN A 108 -3.57 11.74 11.03
C GLN A 108 -3.60 10.21 11.15
N SER A 109 -4.64 9.55 10.63
CA SER A 109 -4.70 8.09 10.61
C SER A 109 -3.55 7.48 9.80
N GLN A 110 -2.77 6.64 10.47
CA GLN A 110 -1.99 5.60 9.83
C GLN A 110 -2.88 4.37 9.76
N VAL A 111 -2.97 3.78 8.56
CA VAL A 111 -3.81 2.63 8.28
C VAL A 111 -2.92 1.54 7.76
N GLU A 112 -2.86 0.42 8.47
CA GLU A 112 -2.21 -0.79 7.99
C GLU A 112 -3.02 -1.35 6.84
N GLY A 113 -2.39 -1.47 5.69
CA GLY A 113 -2.96 -2.01 4.46
C GLY A 113 -2.87 -3.52 4.46
N PHE A 114 -1.89 -4.06 3.75
CA PHE A 114 -1.64 -5.49 3.66
C PHE A 114 -0.40 -5.91 4.40
N GLU A 115 -0.34 -7.17 4.79
CA GLU A 115 0.86 -7.85 5.27
C GLU A 115 0.91 -9.24 4.64
N PHE A 116 2.05 -9.58 4.04
CA PHE A 116 2.29 -10.88 3.42
C PHE A 116 3.75 -11.30 3.60
N PHE A 117 4.00 -12.60 3.72
CA PHE A 117 5.37 -13.09 3.63
C PHE A 117 5.93 -12.88 2.22
N ALA A 118 7.19 -12.44 2.14
CA ALA A 118 7.86 -12.11 0.88
C ALA A 118 7.95 -13.31 -0.08
N ASP A 119 8.24 -14.50 0.45
CA ASP A 119 8.30 -15.75 -0.30
C ASP A 119 6.94 -16.16 -0.88
N SER A 120 5.85 -15.94 -0.12
CA SER A 120 4.49 -16.17 -0.61
C SER A 120 4.16 -15.26 -1.79
N LEU A 121 4.49 -13.96 -1.72
CA LEU A 121 4.27 -13.02 -2.82
C LEU A 121 5.02 -13.42 -4.11
N CYS A 122 6.25 -13.92 -3.97
CA CYS A 122 7.02 -14.45 -5.08
C CYS A 122 6.37 -15.73 -5.66
N LYS A 123 6.00 -16.68 -4.79
CA LYS A 123 5.42 -17.96 -5.19
C LYS A 123 4.06 -17.80 -5.86
N GLU A 124 3.26 -16.86 -5.38
CA GLU A 124 1.93 -16.54 -5.92
C GLU A 124 1.98 -15.66 -7.19
N GLY A 125 3.16 -15.22 -7.63
CA GLY A 125 3.32 -14.48 -8.89
C GLY A 125 3.05 -12.97 -8.81
N PHE A 126 2.90 -12.41 -7.61
CA PHE A 126 2.71 -10.96 -7.43
C PHE A 126 3.97 -10.15 -7.73
N VAL A 127 5.15 -10.72 -7.47
CA VAL A 127 6.43 -10.07 -7.76
C VAL A 127 6.82 -10.35 -9.21
N ALA A 128 6.78 -9.31 -10.05
CA ALA A 128 7.19 -9.40 -11.45
C ALA A 128 8.26 -8.35 -11.77
N GLY A 129 9.36 -8.78 -12.39
CA GLY A 129 10.46 -7.88 -12.75
C GLY A 129 11.09 -7.16 -11.55
N ASP A 130 11.11 -7.81 -10.38
CA ASP A 130 11.56 -7.23 -9.10
C ASP A 130 10.70 -6.06 -8.58
N MET A 131 9.40 -6.08 -8.93
CA MET A 131 8.42 -5.05 -8.57
C MET A 131 7.12 -5.64 -8.02
N LEU A 132 6.47 -4.88 -7.13
CA LEU A 132 5.08 -5.06 -6.73
C LEU A 132 4.24 -3.88 -7.23
N LEU A 133 2.99 -4.16 -7.61
CA LEU A 133 2.04 -3.15 -8.03
C LEU A 133 0.89 -3.03 -7.02
N VAL A 134 0.68 -1.84 -6.50
CA VAL A 134 -0.42 -1.52 -5.58
C VAL A 134 -1.30 -0.45 -6.21
N CYS A 135 -2.60 -0.53 -6.00
CA CYS A 135 -3.58 0.44 -6.46
C CYS A 135 -4.42 0.92 -5.28
N LEU A 136 -4.74 2.20 -5.24
CA LEU A 136 -5.80 2.74 -4.41
C LEU A 136 -6.97 3.09 -5.34
N GLU A 137 -8.08 2.36 -5.20
CA GLU A 137 -9.32 2.61 -5.92
C GLU A 137 -10.22 3.49 -5.07
N VAL A 138 -10.80 4.53 -5.69
CA VAL A 138 -11.67 5.51 -5.04
C VAL A 138 -12.98 5.57 -5.79
N VAL A 139 -14.11 5.41 -5.09
CA VAL A 139 -15.47 5.48 -5.64
C VAL A 139 -16.24 6.61 -4.95
N GLU A 140 -16.91 7.44 -5.76
CA GLU A 140 -17.71 8.61 -5.35
C GLU A 140 -19.13 8.58 -5.93
#